data_AF-A0AAN0ISK5-F1
#
_entry.id   AF-A0AAN0ISK5-F1
#
_cell.length_a   1.000
_cell.length_b   1.000
_cell.length_c   1.000
_cell.angle_alpha   90.00
_cell.angle_beta   90.00
_cell.angle_gamma   90.00
#
_symmetry.space_group_name_H-M   'P 1'
#
loop_
_entity.id
_entity.type
_entity.pdbx_description
1 polymer ?
#
loop_
_entity_poly.entity_id
_entity_poly.type
_entity_poly.pdbx_seq_one_letter_code
_entity_poly.pdbx_strand_id
1 'polypeptide(L)'
;MYRRILNQSFGPGGWGLMPRGEIIYQGESDGAQMVAREYALYCEGRFVSQSLGEHTFFGKTNQQYGNACESAKSSALRRCCKDLGISSELWDPKFVSQWKDKYAVEVWCQNQRTKEKKKFWVKKNSKQQFSYPWVAAA
;
A
#
# COMPACT_ATOMS: atom_id res chain seq x y z
N MET A 1 4.18 6.41 -3.12
CA MET A 1 3.04 7.03 -3.83
C MET A 1 2.43 8.15 -2.99
N TYR A 2 1.76 7.86 -1.87
CA TYR A 2 1.11 8.86 -1.01
C TYR A 2 1.99 10.07 -0.64
N ARG A 3 3.20 9.85 -0.12
CA ARG A 3 4.15 10.94 0.19
C ARG A 3 4.47 11.84 -1.01
N ARG A 4 4.51 11.29 -2.22
CA ARG A 4 4.75 12.09 -3.45
C ARG A 4 3.54 12.95 -3.77
N ILE A 5 2.33 12.40 -3.64
CA ILE A 5 1.07 13.14 -3.85
C ILE A 5 0.98 14.27 -2.83
N LEU A 6 1.22 13.99 -1.54
CA LEU A 6 1.24 15.01 -0.50
C LEU A 6 2.29 16.10 -0.76
N ASN A 7 3.51 15.72 -1.18
CA ASN A 7 4.54 16.70 -1.57
C ASN A 7 4.16 17.52 -2.81
N GLN A 8 3.40 16.95 -3.74
CA GLN A 8 2.92 17.68 -4.93
C GLN A 8 1.76 18.62 -4.59
N SER A 9 0.87 18.23 -3.68
CA SER A 9 -0.30 19.01 -3.28
C SER A 9 0.03 20.13 -2.28
N PHE A 10 0.87 19.85 -1.29
CA PHE A 10 1.17 20.77 -0.17
C PHE A 10 2.63 21.26 -0.16
N GLY A 11 3.49 20.72 -1.04
CA GLY A 11 4.91 21.01 -1.00
C GLY A 11 5.67 20.23 0.08
N PRO A 12 7.02 20.15 -0.02
CA PRO A 12 7.84 19.61 1.05
C PRO A 12 7.71 20.46 2.33
N GLY A 13 7.36 19.83 3.45
CA GLY A 13 7.15 20.53 4.73
C GLY A 13 5.73 21.05 4.96
N GLY A 14 4.87 21.11 3.93
CA GLY A 14 3.46 21.49 4.04
C GLY A 14 2.56 20.41 4.66
N TRP A 15 3.10 19.23 4.99
CA TRP A 15 2.36 18.18 5.66
C TRP A 15 3.23 17.43 6.67
N GLY A 16 2.59 16.85 7.70
CA GLY A 16 3.26 16.10 8.74
C GLY A 16 2.35 15.03 9.33
N LEU A 17 2.92 13.86 9.60
CA LEU A 17 2.24 12.79 10.32
C LEU A 17 2.74 12.78 11.76
N MET A 18 1.90 13.22 12.68
CA MET A 18 2.23 13.33 14.10
C MET A 18 1.78 12.08 14.85
N PRO A 19 2.64 11.42 15.62
CA PRO A 19 2.22 10.35 16.51
C PRO A 19 1.29 10.88 17.60
N ARG A 20 0.25 10.12 17.91
CA ARG A 20 -0.68 10.36 19.00
C ARG A 20 -0.64 9.15 19.94
N GLY A 21 -0.62 9.44 21.24
CA GLY A 21 -0.57 8.41 22.28
C GLY A 21 0.72 7.57 22.30
N GLU A 22 0.69 6.59 23.19
CA GLU A 22 1.75 5.61 23.37
C GLU A 22 1.67 4.49 22.33
N ILE A 23 2.76 3.74 22.21
CA ILE A 23 2.78 2.55 21.37
C ILE A 23 2.05 1.44 22.11
N ILE A 24 0.97 0.95 21.51
CA ILE A 24 0.25 -0.23 21.96
C ILE A 24 1.05 -1.44 21.48
N TYR A 25 1.46 -2.27 22.42
CA TYR A 25 2.18 -3.51 22.16
C TYR A 25 1.33 -4.68 22.64
N GLN A 26 1.00 -5.58 21.73
CA GLN A 26 0.23 -6.80 22.03
C GLN A 26 1.05 -8.01 21.60
N GLY A 27 1.38 -8.88 22.56
CA GLY A 27 1.98 -10.17 22.28
C GLY A 27 0.89 -11.25 22.22
N GLU A 28 0.90 -12.05 21.16
CA GLU A 28 0.07 -13.24 21.05
C GLU A 28 0.84 -14.50 21.49
N SER A 29 0.11 -15.54 21.89
CA SER A 29 0.66 -16.82 22.35
C SER A 29 1.57 -17.50 21.34
N ASP A 30 1.35 -17.24 20.05
CA ASP A 30 1.99 -17.94 18.93
C ASP A 30 3.34 -17.31 18.54
N GLY A 31 3.85 -16.38 19.37
CA GLY A 31 5.08 -15.63 19.11
C GLY A 31 4.92 -14.46 18.13
N ALA A 32 3.69 -14.19 17.68
CA ALA A 32 3.34 -12.98 16.94
C ALA A 32 3.28 -11.78 17.89
N GLN A 33 3.86 -10.66 17.46
CA GLN A 33 3.83 -9.41 18.21
C GLN A 33 3.27 -8.31 17.33
N MET A 34 2.32 -7.54 17.84
CA MET A 34 1.71 -6.41 17.14
C MET A 34 2.15 -5.10 17.78
N VAL A 35 2.59 -4.17 16.93
CA VAL A 35 2.77 -2.77 17.27
C VAL A 35 1.63 -1.99 16.67
N ALA A 36 0.90 -1.24 17.48
CA ALA A 36 -0.11 -0.30 17.03
C ALA A 36 0.11 1.08 17.65
N ARG A 37 -0.10 2.14 16.88
CA ARG A 37 -0.03 3.52 17.37
C ARG A 37 -0.93 4.41 16.55
N GLU A 38 -1.59 5.36 17.20
CA GLU A 38 -2.36 6.37 16.50
C GLU A 38 -1.46 7.43 15.87
N TYR A 39 -1.86 7.91 14.70
CA TYR A 39 -1.22 9.03 14.04
C TYR A 39 -2.27 9.99 13.49
N ALA A 40 -1.97 11.28 13.59
CA ALA A 40 -2.76 12.36 13.02
C ALA A 40 -2.00 13.01 11.86
N LEU A 41 -2.66 13.12 10.71
CA LEU A 41 -2.16 13.85 9.55
C LEU A 41 -2.55 15.32 9.68
N TYR A 42 -1.54 16.17 9.54
CA TYR A 42 -1.70 17.61 9.41
C TYR A 42 -1.22 18.06 8.04
N CYS A 43 -1.95 18.96 7.41
CA CYS A 43 -1.55 19.63 6.18
C CYS A 43 -1.78 21.14 6.34
N GLU A 44 -0.78 21.96 6.01
CA GLU A 44 -0.83 23.43 6.11
C GLU A 44 -1.31 23.90 7.50
N GLY A 45 -0.83 23.24 8.56
CA GLY A 45 -1.18 23.53 9.95
C GLY A 45 -2.59 23.10 10.39
N ARG A 46 -3.37 22.45 9.52
CA ARG A 46 -4.73 21.99 9.84
C ARG A 46 -4.78 20.49 10.08
N PHE A 47 -5.57 20.07 11.06
CA PHE A 47 -5.90 18.68 11.27
C PHE A 47 -6.71 18.17 10.07
N VAL A 48 -6.29 17.03 9.51
CA VAL A 48 -6.93 16.42 8.35
C VAL A 48 -7.66 15.13 8.73
N SER A 49 -6.93 14.19 9.33
CA SER A 49 -7.45 12.88 9.70
C SER A 49 -6.59 12.25 10.79
N GLN A 50 -7.17 11.32 11.54
CA GLN A 50 -6.49 10.48 12.52
C GLN A 50 -6.81 9.02 12.24
N SER A 51 -5.80 8.17 12.32
CA SER A 51 -5.99 6.72 12.15
C SER A 51 -4.97 5.91 12.94
N LEU A 52 -5.35 4.68 13.26
CA LEU A 52 -4.44 3.70 13.85
C LEU A 52 -3.53 3.11 12.78
N GLY A 53 -2.22 3.12 13.04
CA GLY A 53 -1.22 2.39 12.28
C GLY A 53 -0.83 1.14 13.03
N GLU A 54 -0.87 0.00 12.37
CA GLU A 54 -0.52 -1.29 12.98
C GLU A 54 0.44 -2.09 12.08
N HIS A 55 1.26 -2.92 12.71
CA HIS A 55 2.07 -3.92 12.03
C HIS A 55 2.34 -5.11 12.95
N THR A 56 2.12 -6.31 12.43
CA THR A 56 2.49 -7.56 13.08
C THR A 56 3.87 -7.99 12.63
N PHE A 57 4.73 -8.33 13.58
CA PHE A 57 6.07 -8.83 13.33
C PHE A 57 6.32 -10.11 14.14
N PHE A 58 7.26 -10.91 13.65
CA PHE A 58 7.65 -12.18 14.25
C PHE A 58 9.14 -12.13 14.54
N GLY A 59 9.50 -12.09 15.82
CA GLY A 59 10.89 -12.13 16.26
C GLY A 59 11.16 -11.35 17.55
N LYS A 60 12.26 -11.68 18.21
CA LYS A 60 12.61 -11.18 19.55
C LYS A 60 13.66 -10.06 19.54
N THR A 61 14.07 -9.59 18.36
CA THR A 61 15.19 -8.65 18.21
C THR A 61 14.68 -7.21 18.10
N ASN A 62 15.36 -6.26 18.77
CA ASN A 62 15.00 -4.84 18.74
C ASN A 62 14.95 -4.23 17.32
N GLN A 63 15.72 -4.77 16.36
CA GLN A 63 15.67 -4.33 14.96
C GLN A 63 14.30 -4.60 14.31
N GLN A 64 13.67 -5.73 14.64
CA GLN A 64 12.36 -6.10 14.10
C GLN A 64 11.28 -5.17 14.65
N TYR A 65 11.39 -4.76 15.92
CA TYR A 65 10.53 -3.76 16.52
C TYR A 65 10.62 -2.39 15.83
N GLY A 66 11.84 -1.89 15.57
CA GLY A 66 12.03 -0.61 14.86
C GLY A 66 11.38 -0.62 13.46
N ASN A 67 11.56 -1.72 12.72
CA ASN A 67 10.93 -1.91 11.41
C ASN A 67 9.39 -1.99 11.51
N ALA A 68 8.86 -2.61 12.57
CA ALA A 68 7.44 -2.67 12.82
C ALA A 68 6.84 -1.29 13.10
N CYS A 69 7.53 -0.45 13.88
CA CYS A 69 7.13 0.93 14.14
C CYS A 69 7.05 1.78 12.86
N GLU A 70 8.06 1.72 12.00
CA GLU A 70 8.05 2.45 10.71
C GLU A 70 6.98 1.91 9.74
N SER A 71 6.73 0.61 9.79
CA SER A 71 5.65 -0.03 9.03
C SER A 71 4.27 0.40 9.52
N ALA A 72 4.05 0.45 10.83
CA ALA A 72 2.83 0.95 11.46
C ALA A 72 2.58 2.42 11.09
N LYS A 73 3.61 3.28 11.17
CA LYS A 73 3.55 4.68 10.72
C LYS A 73 3.13 4.82 9.26
N SER A 74 3.73 4.01 8.38
CA SER A 74 3.38 4.00 6.95
C SER A 74 1.97 3.46 6.69
N SER A 75 1.49 2.53 7.52
CA SER A 75 0.12 2.04 7.49
C SER A 75 -0.88 3.15 7.83
N ALA A 76 -0.66 3.88 8.93
CA ALA A 76 -1.50 5.02 9.32
C ALA A 76 -1.53 6.11 8.26
N LEU A 77 -0.37 6.45 7.67
CA LEU A 77 -0.30 7.46 6.61
C LEU A 77 -1.23 7.11 5.45
N ARG A 78 -1.24 5.85 5.01
CA ARG A 78 -2.12 5.39 3.93
C ARG A 78 -3.59 5.52 4.29
N ARG A 79 -3.96 5.21 5.54
CA ARG A 79 -5.34 5.33 6.03
C ARG A 79 -5.77 6.80 6.06
N CYS A 80 -4.97 7.69 6.65
CA CYS A 80 -5.26 9.14 6.68
C CYS A 80 -5.39 9.76 5.26
N CYS A 81 -4.57 9.30 4.31
CA CYS A 81 -4.64 9.79 2.93
C CYS A 81 -5.93 9.38 2.20
N LYS A 82 -6.60 8.30 2.63
CA LYS A 82 -7.89 7.91 2.03
C LYS A 82 -8.99 8.90 2.40
N ASP A 83 -8.95 9.47 3.60
CA ASP A 83 -9.91 10.49 4.04
C ASP A 83 -9.75 11.80 3.26
N LEU A 84 -8.54 12.08 2.75
CA LEU A 84 -8.28 13.15 1.77
C LEU A 84 -8.83 12.85 0.37
N GLY A 85 -9.35 11.63 0.13
CA GLY A 85 -9.77 11.17 -1.20
C GLY A 85 -8.63 10.62 -2.06
N ILE A 86 -7.40 10.49 -1.54
CA ILE A 86 -6.29 9.91 -2.31
C ILE A 86 -6.55 8.40 -2.48
N SER A 87 -6.55 7.95 -3.74
CA SER A 87 -6.80 6.56 -4.13
C SER A 87 -8.26 6.08 -3.93
N SER A 88 -9.22 6.97 -3.67
CA SER A 88 -10.64 6.59 -3.57
C SER A 88 -11.19 6.07 -4.90
N GLU A 89 -10.72 6.62 -6.02
CA GLU A 89 -11.08 6.25 -7.40
C GLU A 89 -10.87 4.77 -7.72
N LEU A 90 -9.97 4.07 -6.99
CA LEU A 90 -9.75 2.63 -7.17
C LEU A 90 -10.98 1.77 -6.84
N TRP A 91 -11.91 2.31 -6.07
CA TRP A 91 -13.17 1.64 -5.73
C TRP A 91 -14.31 1.95 -6.71
N ASP A 92 -14.11 2.88 -7.65
CA ASP A 92 -15.08 3.13 -8.71
C ASP A 92 -14.87 2.13 -9.86
N PRO A 93 -15.84 1.22 -10.13
CA PRO A 93 -15.72 0.26 -11.23
C PRO A 93 -15.56 0.95 -12.59
N LYS A 94 -16.12 2.16 -12.78
CA LYS A 94 -15.98 2.93 -14.03
C LYS A 94 -14.54 3.37 -14.25
N PHE A 95 -13.90 3.90 -13.20
CA PHE A 95 -12.48 4.27 -13.25
C PHE A 95 -11.61 3.06 -13.59
N VAL A 96 -11.85 1.92 -12.93
CA VAL A 96 -11.09 0.69 -13.18
C VAL A 96 -11.25 0.20 -14.63
N SER A 97 -12.47 0.24 -15.17
CA SER A 97 -12.74 -0.14 -16.56
C SER A 97 -12.00 0.78 -17.53
N GLN A 98 -12.18 2.09 -17.42
CA GLN A 98 -11.52 3.08 -18.28
C GLN A 98 -9.99 2.98 -18.22
N TRP A 99 -9.45 2.75 -17.02
CA TRP A 99 -8.02 2.56 -16.84
C TRP A 99 -7.53 1.30 -17.55
N LYS A 100 -8.26 0.17 -17.41
CA LYS A 100 -7.94 -1.08 -18.10
C LYS A 100 -7.99 -0.91 -19.62
N ASP A 101 -9.02 -0.27 -20.15
CA ASP A 101 -9.15 -0.04 -21.60
C ASP A 101 -7.99 0.80 -22.15
N LYS A 102 -7.58 1.83 -21.41
CA LYS A 102 -6.51 2.74 -21.82
C LYS A 102 -5.12 2.12 -21.67
N TYR A 103 -4.85 1.46 -20.54
CA TYR A 103 -3.49 1.09 -20.13
C TYR A 103 -3.22 -0.41 -20.03
N ALA A 104 -4.22 -1.28 -20.14
CA ALA A 104 -4.06 -2.73 -20.03
C ALA A 104 -4.56 -3.47 -21.28
N VAL A 105 -4.08 -4.69 -21.48
CA VAL A 105 -4.50 -5.63 -22.53
C VAL A 105 -4.65 -7.00 -21.90
N GLU A 106 -5.70 -7.73 -22.31
CA GLU A 106 -5.83 -9.15 -21.97
C GLU A 106 -4.90 -9.97 -22.87
N VAL A 107 -4.00 -10.74 -22.25
CA VAL A 107 -3.11 -11.67 -22.96
C VAL A 107 -3.35 -13.07 -22.41
N TRP A 108 -3.50 -14.04 -23.31
CA TRP A 108 -3.48 -15.45 -22.93
C TRP A 108 -2.06 -15.83 -22.56
N CYS A 109 -1.87 -16.43 -21.40
CA CYS A 109 -0.58 -16.93 -20.96
C CYS A 109 -0.65 -18.44 -20.75
N GLN A 110 0.44 -19.10 -21.08
CA GLN A 110 0.65 -20.52 -20.83
C GLN A 110 1.69 -20.70 -19.73
N ASN A 111 1.40 -21.57 -18.77
CA ASN A 111 2.37 -22.01 -17.78
C ASN A 111 3.36 -22.97 -18.45
N GLN A 112 4.65 -22.66 -18.43
CA GLN A 112 5.68 -23.49 -19.06
C GLN A 112 5.77 -24.90 -18.45
N ARG A 113 5.41 -25.08 -17.18
CA ARG A 113 5.52 -26.37 -16.48
C ARG A 113 4.26 -27.21 -16.61
N THR A 114 3.09 -26.62 -16.40
CA THR A 114 1.81 -27.34 -16.35
C THR A 114 1.03 -27.27 -17.66
N LYS A 115 1.48 -26.47 -18.64
CA LYS A 115 0.77 -26.14 -19.90
C LYS A 115 -0.62 -25.51 -19.71
N GLU A 116 -0.98 -25.15 -18.48
CA GLU A 116 -2.23 -24.49 -18.14
C GLU A 116 -2.31 -23.12 -18.83
N LYS A 117 -3.46 -22.81 -19.44
CA LYS A 117 -3.72 -21.51 -20.06
C LYS A 117 -4.57 -20.65 -19.14
N LYS A 118 -4.13 -19.43 -18.84
CA LYS A 118 -4.91 -18.42 -18.10
C LYS A 118 -4.84 -17.08 -18.81
N LYS A 119 -5.91 -16.30 -18.71
CA LYS A 119 -5.89 -14.89 -19.13
C LYS A 119 -5.25 -14.03 -18.05
N PHE A 120 -4.36 -13.14 -18.46
CA PHE A 120 -3.76 -12.13 -17.59
C PHE A 120 -4.01 -10.74 -18.16
N TRP A 121 -4.17 -9.77 -17.26
CA TRP A 121 -4.16 -8.35 -17.60
C TRP A 121 -2.73 -7.84 -17.56
N VAL A 122 -2.23 -7.35 -18.69
CA VAL A 122 -0.87 -6.84 -18.82
C VAL A 122 -0.91 -5.35 -19.11
N LYS A 123 -0.06 -4.57 -18.44
CA LYS A 123 0.07 -3.13 -18.73
C LYS A 123 0.74 -2.93 -20.10
N LYS A 124 0.10 -2.14 -20.97
CA LYS A 124 0.64 -1.72 -22.27
C LYS A 124 2.04 -1.12 -22.08
N ASN A 125 2.98 -1.51 -22.92
CA ASN A 125 4.37 -1.05 -22.93
C ASN A 125 5.20 -1.39 -21.67
N SER A 126 4.76 -2.32 -20.81
CA SER A 126 5.62 -2.84 -19.74
C SER A 126 6.69 -3.77 -20.32
N LYS A 127 7.95 -3.59 -19.91
CA LYS A 127 9.07 -4.49 -20.26
C LYS A 127 9.01 -5.81 -19.51
N GLN A 128 8.34 -5.85 -18.37
CA GLN A 128 8.15 -7.03 -17.55
C GLN A 128 6.65 -7.34 -17.51
N GLN A 129 6.23 -8.22 -18.41
CA GLN A 129 4.81 -8.52 -18.64
C GLN A 129 4.33 -9.75 -17.86
N PHE A 130 5.24 -10.71 -17.63
CA PHE A 130 4.92 -11.98 -17.00
C PHE A 130 5.99 -12.34 -15.98
N SER A 131 5.56 -12.98 -14.89
CA SER A 131 6.46 -13.60 -13.92
C SER A 131 6.59 -15.09 -14.23
N TYR A 132 7.80 -15.63 -14.11
CA TYR A 132 8.04 -17.06 -14.28
C TYR A 132 7.09 -17.86 -13.37
N PRO A 133 6.41 -18.92 -13.84
CA PRO A 133 6.63 -19.67 -15.10
C PRO A 133 5.66 -19.32 -16.25
N TRP A 134 5.01 -18.15 -16.25
CA TRP A 134 4.03 -17.79 -17.26
C TRP A 134 4.68 -17.09 -18.46
N VAL A 135 4.29 -17.48 -19.67
CA VAL A 135 4.66 -16.82 -20.93
C VAL A 135 3.43 -16.52 -21.76
N ALA A 136 3.49 -15.51 -22.64
CA ALA A 136 2.44 -15.28 -23.62
C ALA A 136 2.22 -16.56 -24.46
N ALA A 137 0.98 -17.01 -24.53
CA ALA A 137 0.59 -18.07 -25.46
C ALA A 137 0.68 -17.49 -26.87
N ALA A 138 1.46 -18.15 -27.74
CA ALA A 138 1.54 -17.85 -29.16
C ALA A 138 0.20 -18.11 -29.86
#